data_AF-A0A936STI6-F1
#
_entry.id   AF-A0A936STI6-F1
#
_cell.length_a   1.000
_cell.length_b   1.000
_cell.length_c   1.000
_cell.angle_alpha   90.00
_cell.angle_beta   90.00
_cell.angle_gamma   90.00
#
_symmetry.space_group_name_H-M   'P 1'
#
loop_
_entity.id
_entity.type
_entity.pdbx_description
1 polymer ?
#
loop_
_entity_poly.entity_id
_entity_poly.type
_entity_poly.pdbx_seq_one_letter_code
_entity_poly.pdbx_strand_id
1 'polypeptide(L)'
;MTKGQIEALVSNWLEAAFDEAEDGRAMGGYISEAVREDAYYGLSALFDGASEDLTSGDYRRFSKEADELLQAAHLPALDHASPEFTRLCRRLLRAKIEYARVEADRWEGEYQENHKTAAEPIPSKETQEPSLPFSIVLEKYLTANPRPARTADPMKAEFMRFMEAVGGDKPIVTVTKADGVQYKESLQLVRKCHPTTCMKYISNADAFFRWAEVHGHIPEGTNPMKGLGISKRQSKKAALKRRPFSTEELLTVFGSTGSALILRTPDLRPMWARRGVMGARRKFSAEYKREAVTVRQIAVELGIGANVLGRLRRELRREPEQVFVGNGRSRDGELSPLRRPVESAQFTSAEYQHFLAAHHITCSMSAVGSCADNAAAEGFVGVLKRERVNRRQYRTRAEARADIFDDIERWHNPRQRRRLPVQQEGEKLLTQPSVKTG
;
A
#
# COMPACT_ATOMS: atom_id res chain seq x y z
N MET A 1 29.59 25.43 12.33
CA MET A 1 28.86 24.49 13.22
C MET A 1 28.78 23.11 12.60
N THR A 2 29.11 22.07 13.38
CA THR A 2 28.95 20.68 12.93
C THR A 2 27.47 20.27 12.91
N LYS A 3 27.12 19.23 12.15
CA LYS A 3 25.76 18.70 12.09
C LYS A 3 25.24 18.30 13.49
N GLY A 4 26.09 17.66 14.30
CA GLY A 4 25.72 17.25 15.66
C GLY A 4 25.47 18.43 16.60
N GLN A 5 26.23 19.53 16.46
CA GLN A 5 25.96 20.75 17.23
C GLN A 5 24.61 21.38 16.89
N ILE A 6 24.24 21.39 15.60
CA ILE A 6 22.93 21.89 15.15
C ILE A 6 21.80 21.00 15.69
N GLU A 7 21.97 19.68 15.64
CA GLU A 7 20.99 18.74 16.17
C GLU A 7 20.78 18.91 17.67
N ALA A 8 21.85 18.98 18.47
CA ALA A 8 21.76 19.18 19.91
C ALA A 8 21.09 20.51 20.27
N LEU A 9 21.46 21.61 19.61
CA LEU A 9 20.90 22.93 19.85
C LEU A 9 19.39 22.99 19.55
N VAL A 10 18.97 22.39 18.43
CA VAL A 10 17.54 22.35 18.07
C VAL A 10 16.75 21.38 18.96
N SER A 11 17.35 20.27 19.38
CA SER A 11 16.71 19.36 20.35
C SER A 11 16.48 20.04 21.70
N ASN A 12 17.47 20.76 22.24
CA ASN A 12 17.32 21.50 23.50
C ASN A 12 16.23 22.57 23.40
N TRP A 13 16.16 23.28 22.26
CA TRP A 13 15.08 24.23 22.00
C TRP A 13 13.70 23.57 21.99
N LEU A 14 13.59 22.40 21.34
CA LEU A 14 12.33 21.67 21.24
C LEU A 14 11.86 21.14 22.60
N GLU A 15 12.78 20.63 23.41
CA GLU A 15 12.50 20.20 24.79
C GLU A 15 12.02 21.38 25.65
N ALA A 16 12.73 22.50 25.62
CA ALA A 16 12.33 23.70 26.36
C ALA A 16 10.94 24.21 25.93
N ALA A 17 10.63 24.17 24.63
CA ALA A 17 9.32 24.57 24.12
C ALA A 17 8.18 23.64 24.58
N PHE A 18 8.44 22.33 24.68
CA PHE A 18 7.47 21.39 25.24
C PHE A 18 7.28 21.57 26.73
N ASP A 19 8.36 21.80 27.48
CA ASP A 19 8.29 22.03 28.93
C ASP A 19 7.50 23.32 29.22
N GLU A 20 7.74 24.41 28.48
CA GLU A 20 6.99 25.66 28.63
C GLU A 20 5.49 25.48 28.32
N ALA A 21 5.15 24.69 27.29
CA ALA A 21 3.76 24.38 26.95
C ALA A 21 3.08 23.52 28.02
N GLU A 22 3.80 22.55 28.58
CA GLU A 22 3.32 21.68 29.67
C GLU A 22 3.09 22.49 30.95
N ASP A 23 4.04 23.35 31.32
CA ASP A 23 3.92 24.28 32.44
C ASP A 23 2.74 25.23 32.25
N GLY A 24 2.56 25.76 31.03
CA GLY A 24 1.42 26.61 30.69
C GLY A 24 0.07 25.91 30.91
N ARG A 25 -0.03 24.61 30.58
CA ARG A 25 -1.22 23.80 30.86
C ARG A 25 -1.37 23.44 32.33
N ALA A 26 -0.29 23.12 33.02
CA ALA A 26 -0.30 22.75 34.43
C ALA A 26 -0.66 23.94 35.34
N MET A 27 -0.25 25.14 34.96
CA MET A 27 -0.58 26.40 35.64
C MET A 27 -1.95 26.95 35.21
N GLY A 28 -2.45 26.53 34.05
CA GLY A 28 -3.78 26.83 33.56
C GLY A 28 -4.85 26.10 34.37
N GLY A 29 -5.86 26.83 34.83
CA GLY A 29 -7.04 26.23 35.44
C GLY A 29 -7.91 25.50 34.41
N TYR A 30 -9.23 25.50 34.61
CA TYR A 30 -10.15 24.91 33.64
C TYR A 30 -9.97 25.54 32.24
N ILE A 31 -9.58 24.73 31.27
CA ILE A 31 -9.44 25.13 29.87
C ILE A 31 -10.83 25.22 29.26
N SER A 32 -11.25 26.43 28.88
CA SER A 32 -12.49 26.64 28.15
C SER A 32 -12.33 26.22 26.68
N GLU A 33 -13.45 25.90 26.04
CA GLU A 33 -13.47 25.57 24.60
C GLU A 33 -12.86 26.69 23.75
N ALA A 34 -13.09 27.96 24.11
CA ALA A 34 -12.53 29.11 23.41
C ALA A 34 -11.00 29.16 23.50
N VAL A 35 -10.41 28.81 24.65
CA VAL A 35 -8.95 28.73 24.83
C VAL A 35 -8.37 27.59 24.01
N ARG A 36 -9.07 26.46 23.94
CA ARG A 36 -8.69 25.29 23.13
C ARG A 36 -8.72 25.61 21.63
N GLU A 37 -9.76 26.28 21.15
CA GLU A 37 -9.86 26.72 19.76
C GLU A 37 -8.75 27.71 19.40
N ASP A 38 -8.48 28.70 20.25
CA ASP A 38 -7.41 29.69 20.03
C ASP A 38 -6.02 29.04 19.95
N ALA A 39 -5.73 28.10 20.87
CA ALA A 39 -4.50 27.31 20.84
C ALA A 39 -4.36 26.50 19.54
N TYR A 40 -5.44 25.85 19.09
CA TYR A 40 -5.44 25.10 17.84
C TYR A 40 -5.18 26.00 16.63
N TYR A 41 -5.83 27.17 16.53
CA TYR A 41 -5.58 28.12 15.44
C TYR A 41 -4.13 28.64 15.46
N GLY A 42 -3.59 28.93 16.64
CA GLY A 42 -2.18 29.32 16.80
C GLY A 42 -1.21 28.25 16.32
N LEU A 43 -1.43 26.99 16.71
CA LEU A 43 -0.60 25.85 16.30
C LEU A 43 -0.73 25.54 14.80
N SER A 44 -1.94 25.62 14.25
CA SER A 44 -2.19 25.48 12.81
C SER A 44 -1.47 26.56 12.01
N ALA A 45 -1.55 27.82 12.44
CA ALA A 45 -0.84 28.92 11.79
C ALA A 45 0.69 28.75 11.86
N LEU A 46 1.22 28.26 12.99
CA LEU A 46 2.63 27.96 13.16
C LEU A 46 3.08 26.83 12.23
N PHE A 47 2.28 25.76 12.11
CA PHE A 47 2.54 24.64 11.21
C PHE A 47 2.57 25.08 9.75
N ASP A 48 1.55 25.84 9.32
CA ASP A 48 1.42 26.29 7.94
C ASP A 48 2.55 27.25 7.56
N GLY A 49 2.85 28.23 8.43
CA GLY A 49 3.94 29.19 8.21
C GLY A 49 5.30 28.49 8.13
N ALA A 50 5.60 27.57 9.06
CA ALA A 50 6.86 26.83 9.04
C ALA A 50 6.97 25.89 7.82
N SER A 51 5.87 25.31 7.36
CA SER A 51 5.81 24.46 6.17
C SER A 51 6.00 25.27 4.87
N GLU A 52 5.40 26.45 4.79
CA GLU A 52 5.58 27.38 3.67
C GLU A 52 7.05 27.82 3.57
N ASP A 53 7.66 28.26 4.67
CA ASP A 53 9.04 28.71 4.71
C ASP A 53 10.04 27.57 4.41
N LEU A 54 9.74 26.35 4.83
CA LEU A 54 10.56 25.18 4.47
C LEU A 54 10.49 24.87 2.96
N THR A 55 9.33 25.11 2.34
CA THR A 55 9.07 24.85 0.93
C THR A 55 9.63 25.95 0.03
N SER A 56 9.51 27.21 0.46
CA SER A 56 10.03 28.38 -0.27
C SER A 56 11.56 28.37 -0.33
N GLY A 57 12.21 27.85 0.72
CA GLY A 57 13.66 27.83 0.82
C GLY A 57 14.28 29.21 1.10
N ASP A 58 13.46 30.23 1.36
CA ASP A 58 13.88 31.57 1.78
C ASP A 58 13.72 31.70 3.30
N TYR A 59 14.84 31.78 4.02
CA TYR A 59 14.87 31.77 5.48
C TYR A 59 15.00 33.18 6.10
N ARG A 60 14.82 34.25 5.32
CA ARG A 60 14.95 35.64 5.80
C ARG A 60 13.98 35.99 6.93
N ARG A 61 12.77 35.43 6.91
CA ARG A 61 11.78 35.62 7.98
C ARG A 61 12.23 35.00 9.31
N PHE A 62 13.08 33.99 9.22
CA PHE A 62 13.51 33.16 10.33
C PHE A 62 14.91 33.50 10.84
N SER A 63 15.56 34.50 10.23
CA SER A 63 16.95 34.81 10.55
C SER A 63 17.11 35.33 11.97
N LYS A 64 16.20 36.23 12.38
CA LYS A 64 16.18 36.81 13.72
C LYS A 64 16.04 35.74 14.80
N GLU A 65 15.13 34.78 14.59
CA GLU A 65 14.85 33.72 15.57
C GLU A 65 16.01 32.71 15.67
N ALA A 66 16.66 32.41 14.54
CA ALA A 66 17.87 31.60 14.53
C ALA A 66 19.04 32.31 15.24
N ASP A 67 19.18 33.62 15.06
CA ASP A 67 20.20 34.42 15.73
C ASP A 67 19.96 34.52 17.24
N GLU A 68 18.71 34.72 17.67
CA GLU A 68 18.30 34.70 19.08
C GLU A 68 18.63 33.35 19.73
N LEU A 69 18.40 32.24 19.02
CA LEU A 69 18.73 30.90 19.51
C LEU A 69 20.25 30.68 19.64
N LEU A 70 21.04 31.18 18.68
CA LEU A 70 22.50 31.13 18.77
C LEU A 70 23.02 31.98 19.93
N GLN A 71 22.41 33.15 20.15
CA GLN A 71 22.75 34.05 21.26
C GLN A 71 22.43 33.41 22.62
N ALA A 72 21.25 32.78 22.76
CA ALA A 72 20.85 32.06 23.97
C ALA A 72 21.79 30.88 24.29
N ALA A 73 22.33 30.23 23.25
CA ALA A 73 23.31 29.15 23.40
C ALA A 73 24.76 29.64 23.55
N HIS A 74 25.00 30.96 23.62
CA HIS A 74 26.33 31.58 23.66
C HIS A 74 27.25 31.17 22.49
N LEU A 75 26.67 30.94 21.31
CA LEU A 75 27.39 30.61 20.09
C LEU A 75 27.66 31.86 19.25
N PRO A 76 28.75 31.88 18.45
CA PRO A 76 29.04 33.00 17.56
C PRO A 76 27.96 33.12 16.48
N ALA A 77 27.65 34.36 16.10
CA ALA A 77 26.73 34.64 14.99
C ALA A 77 27.23 34.00 13.70
N LEU A 78 26.31 33.37 12.96
CA LEU A 78 26.59 32.78 11.66
C LEU A 78 26.27 33.78 10.56
N ASP A 79 27.06 33.78 9.49
CA ASP A 79 26.72 34.52 8.27
C ASP A 79 25.42 33.95 7.67
N HIS A 80 24.45 34.83 7.40
CA HIS A 80 23.14 34.46 6.85
C HIS A 80 23.24 33.88 5.43
N ALA A 81 24.32 34.16 4.70
CA ALA A 81 24.61 33.56 3.40
C ALA A 81 25.28 32.18 3.51
N SER A 82 25.69 31.75 4.71
CA SER A 82 26.41 30.49 4.91
C SER A 82 25.49 29.27 4.73
N PRO A 83 26.01 28.17 4.13
CA PRO A 83 25.28 26.89 4.08
C PRO A 83 25.03 26.29 5.47
N GLU A 84 25.78 26.71 6.48
CA GLU A 84 25.56 26.28 7.87
C GLU A 84 24.30 26.90 8.48
N PHE A 85 24.10 28.20 8.26
CA PHE A 85 22.90 28.92 8.67
C PHE A 85 21.65 28.33 8.02
N THR A 86 21.74 28.08 6.71
CA THR A 86 20.67 27.41 5.94
C THR A 86 20.31 26.04 6.54
N ARG A 87 21.31 25.25 6.99
CA ARG A 87 21.08 23.95 7.64
C ARG A 87 20.42 24.10 9.01
N LEU A 88 20.83 25.08 9.80
CA LEU A 88 20.23 25.41 11.10
C LEU A 88 18.74 25.79 10.92
N CYS A 89 18.43 26.75 10.05
CA CYS A 89 17.05 27.20 9.79
C CYS A 89 16.16 26.03 9.34
N ARG A 90 16.63 25.18 8.41
CA ARG A 90 15.86 23.99 7.98
C ARG A 90 15.59 23.02 9.12
N ARG A 91 16.56 22.78 10.01
CA ARG A 91 16.40 21.83 11.12
C ARG A 91 15.45 22.39 12.18
N LEU A 92 15.53 23.69 12.45
CA LEU A 92 14.69 24.40 13.41
C LEU A 92 13.24 24.52 12.90
N LEU A 93 13.01 24.83 11.62
CA LEU A 93 11.67 24.80 11.01
C LEU A 93 11.02 23.41 11.07
N ARG A 94 11.81 22.35 10.87
CA ARG A 94 11.31 20.97 11.06
C ARG A 94 10.95 20.67 12.51
N ALA A 95 11.71 21.18 13.47
CA ALA A 95 11.37 21.06 14.89
C ALA A 95 10.10 21.84 15.24
N LYS A 96 9.88 23.02 14.66
CA LYS A 96 8.63 23.79 14.81
C LYS A 96 7.41 23.03 14.28
N ILE A 97 7.54 22.39 13.12
CA ILE A 97 6.49 21.52 12.57
C ILE A 97 6.20 20.35 13.51
N GLU A 98 7.24 19.75 14.09
CA GLU A 98 7.11 18.66 15.06
C GLU A 98 6.41 19.12 16.33
N TYR A 99 6.84 20.25 16.91
CA TYR A 99 6.19 20.90 18.04
C TYR A 99 4.71 21.15 17.78
N ALA A 100 4.37 21.80 16.67
CA ALA A 100 2.98 22.14 16.34
C ALA A 100 2.06 20.92 16.28
N ARG A 101 2.54 19.82 15.69
CA ARG A 101 1.79 18.57 15.55
C ARG A 101 1.57 17.91 16.90
N VAL A 102 2.64 17.70 17.66
CA VAL A 102 2.58 17.04 18.97
C VAL A 102 1.69 17.83 19.93
N GLU A 103 1.81 19.16 19.91
CA GLU A 103 0.95 20.02 20.73
C GLU A 103 -0.51 19.97 20.28
N ALA A 104 -0.80 20.01 18.99
CA ALA A 104 -2.17 19.87 18.49
C ALA A 104 -2.80 18.53 18.96
N ASP A 105 -2.05 17.43 18.87
CA ASP A 105 -2.48 16.11 19.34
C ASP A 105 -2.75 16.13 20.86
N ARG A 106 -1.89 16.79 21.66
CA ARG A 106 -2.10 16.96 23.11
C ARG A 106 -3.36 17.77 23.43
N TRP A 107 -3.64 18.84 22.70
CA TRP A 107 -4.84 19.66 22.87
C TRP A 107 -6.14 18.91 22.48
N GLU A 108 -6.05 17.89 21.62
CA GLU A 108 -7.15 16.97 21.30
C GLU A 108 -7.30 15.82 22.31
N GLY A 109 -6.37 15.69 23.27
CA GLY A 109 -6.39 14.68 24.32
C GLY A 109 -5.58 13.41 23.99
N GLU A 110 -4.84 13.39 22.89
CA GLU A 110 -3.93 12.31 22.52
C GLU A 110 -2.53 12.55 23.12
N TYR A 111 -2.40 12.37 24.43
CA TYR A 111 -1.09 12.44 25.09
C TYR A 111 -0.27 11.17 24.84
N GLN A 112 0.74 11.27 23.98
CA GLN A 112 1.77 10.24 23.84
C GLN A 112 3.04 10.65 24.61
N GLU A 113 3.45 9.85 25.59
CA GLU A 113 4.70 10.04 26.35
C GLU A 113 5.97 9.91 25.47
N ASN A 114 5.82 9.45 24.23
CA ASN A 114 6.92 9.09 23.33
C ASN A 114 7.54 10.27 22.55
N HIS A 115 7.16 11.51 22.83
CA HIS A 115 7.81 12.68 22.21
C HIS A 115 9.26 12.87 22.69
N LYS A 116 9.66 12.16 23.76
CA LYS A 116 11.07 11.89 24.08
C LYS A 116 11.68 11.01 22.99
N THR A 117 11.96 11.58 21.83
CA THR A 117 13.17 11.18 21.14
C THR A 117 14.31 11.83 21.91
N ALA A 118 14.60 11.31 23.11
CA ALA A 118 15.84 11.62 23.78
C ALA A 118 16.91 11.45 22.71
N ALA A 119 17.68 12.50 22.44
CA ALA A 119 18.95 12.31 21.77
C ALA A 119 19.63 11.19 22.56
N GLU A 120 19.73 10.00 21.97
CA GLU A 120 20.39 8.90 22.63
C GLU A 120 21.71 9.46 23.14
N PRO A 121 22.05 9.32 24.44
CA PRO A 121 23.37 9.68 24.89
C PRO A 121 24.32 8.94 23.95
N ILE A 122 25.19 9.69 23.27
CA ILE A 122 26.14 9.17 22.30
C ILE A 122 26.67 7.87 22.88
N PRO A 123 26.41 6.68 22.29
CA PRO A 123 26.94 5.46 22.83
C PRO A 123 28.45 5.63 22.80
N SER A 124 29.03 5.73 23.99
CA SER A 124 30.44 5.88 24.21
C SER A 124 31.12 4.63 23.71
N LYS A 125 31.42 4.60 22.40
CA LYS A 125 32.22 3.60 21.69
C LYS A 125 32.20 2.25 22.41
N GLU A 126 31.02 1.65 22.57
CA GLU A 126 30.96 0.29 23.08
C GLU A 126 31.70 -0.56 22.07
N THR A 127 32.78 -1.16 22.55
CA THR A 127 33.60 -2.14 21.86
C THR A 127 32.67 -3.15 21.20
N GLN A 128 32.40 -2.96 19.90
CA GLN A 128 31.58 -3.89 19.12
C GLN A 128 32.15 -5.30 19.33
N GLU A 129 31.32 -6.18 19.87
CA GLU A 129 31.57 -7.61 19.84
C GLU A 129 32.01 -8.02 18.43
N PRO A 130 32.96 -8.97 18.29
CA PRO A 130 33.53 -9.32 16.99
C PRO A 130 32.42 -9.66 16.01
N SER A 131 32.19 -8.75 15.06
CA SER A 131 31.10 -8.83 14.09
C SER A 131 31.20 -10.16 13.34
N LEU A 132 30.11 -10.92 13.33
CA LEU A 132 30.06 -12.21 12.65
C LEU A 132 30.34 -12.04 11.14
N PRO A 133 31.04 -13.00 10.52
CA PRO A 133 31.19 -13.09 9.06
C PRO A 133 29.83 -13.05 8.35
N PHE A 134 29.80 -12.46 7.16
CA PHE A 134 28.60 -12.36 6.33
C PHE A 134 27.96 -13.73 6.07
N SER A 135 28.77 -14.76 5.82
CA SER A 135 28.34 -16.14 5.59
C SER A 135 27.51 -16.70 6.74
N ILE A 136 27.95 -16.51 7.98
CA ILE A 136 27.28 -16.99 9.19
C ILE A 136 25.94 -16.27 9.39
N VAL A 137 25.91 -14.95 9.17
CA VAL A 137 24.67 -14.16 9.28
C VAL A 137 23.67 -14.54 8.18
N LEU A 138 24.16 -14.85 6.97
CA LEU A 138 23.35 -15.34 5.86
C LEU A 138 22.71 -16.71 6.18
N GLU A 139 23.44 -17.64 6.78
CA GLU A 139 22.88 -18.92 7.21
C GLU A 139 21.78 -18.75 8.28
N LYS A 140 22.00 -17.86 9.26
CA LYS A 140 20.98 -17.50 10.25
C LYS A 140 19.74 -16.92 9.57
N TYR A 141 19.90 -16.01 8.62
CA TYR A 141 18.80 -15.42 7.85
C TYR A 141 17.98 -16.48 7.09
N LEU A 142 18.67 -17.42 6.42
CA LEU A 142 18.03 -18.47 5.64
C LEU A 142 17.30 -19.49 6.51
N THR A 143 17.81 -19.74 7.72
CA THR A 143 17.17 -20.60 8.72
C THR A 143 15.92 -19.93 9.29
N ALA A 144 15.97 -18.62 9.56
CA ALA A 144 14.82 -17.86 10.04
C ALA A 144 13.73 -17.65 8.98
N ASN A 145 14.11 -17.65 7.69
CA ASN A 145 13.20 -17.41 6.56
C ASN A 145 13.18 -18.60 5.58
N PRO A 146 12.54 -19.73 5.94
CA PRO A 146 12.52 -20.92 5.09
C PRO A 146 11.75 -20.67 3.78
N ARG A 147 12.36 -21.08 2.67
CA ARG A 147 11.78 -20.98 1.32
C ARG A 147 11.86 -22.33 0.60
N PRO A 148 10.96 -22.62 -0.36
CA PRO A 148 11.06 -23.84 -1.17
C PRO A 148 12.36 -23.84 -1.97
N ALA A 149 12.99 -25.02 -2.14
CA ALA A 149 14.30 -25.20 -2.78
C ALA A 149 14.43 -24.46 -4.12
N ARG A 150 13.39 -24.53 -4.97
CA ARG A 150 13.32 -23.82 -6.27
C ARG A 150 13.56 -22.30 -6.18
N THR A 151 13.33 -21.71 -5.01
CA THR A 151 13.51 -20.28 -4.75
C THR A 151 14.75 -20.01 -3.88
N ALA A 152 15.08 -20.92 -2.96
CA ALA A 152 16.21 -20.78 -2.05
C ALA A 152 17.57 -20.89 -2.77
N ASP A 153 17.75 -21.89 -3.65
CA ASP A 153 19.05 -22.15 -4.28
C ASP A 153 19.51 -20.98 -5.18
N PRO A 154 18.65 -20.40 -6.04
CA PRO A 154 19.02 -19.22 -6.82
C PRO A 154 19.29 -18.00 -5.93
N MET A 155 18.63 -17.89 -4.78
CA MET A 155 18.85 -16.80 -3.85
C MET A 155 20.21 -16.93 -3.15
N LYS A 156 20.58 -18.12 -2.67
CA LYS A 156 21.91 -18.40 -2.10
C LYS A 156 23.01 -18.12 -3.11
N ALA A 157 22.86 -18.59 -4.35
CA ALA A 157 23.84 -18.36 -5.41
C ALA A 157 24.08 -16.87 -5.70
N GLU A 158 23.04 -16.03 -5.62
CA GLU A 158 23.19 -14.59 -5.80
C GLU A 158 23.85 -13.90 -4.59
N PHE A 159 23.63 -14.38 -3.37
CA PHE A 159 24.38 -13.89 -2.20
C PHE A 159 25.87 -14.28 -2.26
N MET A 160 26.21 -15.46 -2.77
CA MET A 160 27.62 -15.82 -3.01
C MET A 160 28.28 -14.85 -3.99
N ARG A 161 27.60 -14.49 -5.08
CA ARG A 161 28.08 -13.49 -6.06
C ARG A 161 28.16 -12.09 -5.48
N PHE A 162 27.23 -11.74 -4.57
CA PHE A 162 27.31 -10.49 -3.83
C PHE A 162 28.59 -10.46 -2.97
N MET A 163 28.89 -11.52 -2.23
CA MET A 163 30.13 -11.62 -1.45
C MET A 163 31.38 -11.53 -2.32
N GLU A 164 31.41 -12.20 -3.48
CA GLU A 164 32.52 -12.08 -4.44
C GLU A 164 32.70 -10.63 -4.91
N ALA A 165 31.61 -9.92 -5.20
CA ALA A 165 31.65 -8.53 -5.66
C ALA A 165 32.14 -7.54 -4.58
N VAL A 166 31.89 -7.83 -3.31
CA VAL A 166 32.27 -6.98 -2.15
C VAL A 166 33.68 -7.33 -1.60
N GLY A 167 34.34 -8.32 -2.21
CA GLY A 167 35.71 -8.70 -1.87
C GLY A 167 35.82 -9.76 -0.77
N GLY A 168 34.87 -10.70 -0.70
CA GLY A 168 34.95 -11.92 0.12
C GLY A 168 34.08 -11.90 1.38
N ASP A 169 34.31 -12.90 2.26
CA ASP A 169 33.57 -13.08 3.52
C ASP A 169 34.12 -12.14 4.61
N LYS A 170 33.81 -10.86 4.44
CA LYS A 170 34.14 -9.82 5.43
C LYS A 170 33.08 -9.80 6.52
N PRO A 171 33.39 -9.25 7.71
CA PRO A 171 32.39 -9.04 8.73
C PRO A 171 31.27 -8.12 8.22
N ILE A 172 30.02 -8.45 8.54
CA ILE A 172 28.86 -7.80 7.93
C ILE A 172 28.81 -6.27 8.15
N VAL A 173 29.37 -5.79 9.25
CA VAL A 173 29.46 -4.36 9.62
C VAL A 173 30.38 -3.57 8.69
N THR A 174 31.36 -4.24 8.05
CA THR A 174 32.30 -3.58 7.13
C THR A 174 31.71 -3.32 5.74
N VAL A 175 30.53 -3.89 5.44
CA VAL A 175 29.85 -3.70 4.16
C VAL A 175 29.22 -2.31 4.12
N THR A 176 29.78 -1.45 3.29
CA THR A 176 29.37 -0.05 3.16
C THR A 176 28.34 0.15 2.05
N LYS A 177 27.73 1.34 2.01
CA LYS A 177 26.85 1.74 0.90
C LYS A 177 27.58 1.79 -0.46
N ALA A 178 28.89 2.05 -0.46
CA ALA A 178 29.69 2.04 -1.68
C ALA A 178 29.75 0.63 -2.30
N ASP A 179 29.87 -0.40 -1.45
CA ASP A 179 29.86 -1.80 -1.87
C ASP A 179 28.50 -2.19 -2.48
N GLY A 180 27.40 -1.68 -1.91
CA GLY A 180 26.06 -1.83 -2.49
C GLY A 180 25.91 -1.19 -3.88
N VAL A 181 26.53 -0.02 -4.08
CA VAL A 181 26.57 0.66 -5.40
C VAL A 181 27.41 -0.15 -6.39
N GLN A 182 28.60 -0.60 -6.00
CA GLN A 182 29.46 -1.43 -6.83
C GLN A 182 28.77 -2.73 -7.24
N TYR A 183 28.05 -3.38 -6.33
CA TYR A 183 27.25 -4.56 -6.66
C TYR A 183 26.16 -4.24 -7.68
N LYS A 184 25.42 -3.14 -7.50
CA LYS A 184 24.40 -2.69 -8.46
C LYS A 184 24.99 -2.41 -9.84
N GLU A 185 26.14 -1.77 -9.90
CA GLU A 185 26.88 -1.52 -11.15
C GLU A 185 27.33 -2.82 -11.81
N SER A 186 27.82 -3.80 -11.03
CA SER A 186 28.18 -5.12 -11.54
C SER A 186 27.00 -5.84 -12.19
N LEU A 187 25.79 -5.71 -11.62
CA LEU A 187 24.57 -6.30 -12.17
C LEU A 187 24.19 -5.66 -13.52
N GLN A 188 24.37 -4.35 -13.65
CA GLN A 188 23.96 -3.58 -14.83
C GLN A 188 25.00 -3.60 -15.97
N LEU A 189 26.28 -3.44 -15.63
CA LEU A 189 27.36 -3.23 -16.61
C LEU A 189 28.07 -4.53 -16.96
N VAL A 190 28.45 -5.32 -15.96
CA VAL A 190 29.22 -6.57 -16.16
C VAL A 190 28.29 -7.69 -16.62
N ARG A 191 27.24 -7.95 -15.83
CA ARG A 191 26.31 -9.06 -16.10
C ARG A 191 25.21 -8.70 -17.10
N LYS A 192 25.01 -7.41 -17.38
CA LYS A 192 23.95 -6.90 -18.26
C LYS A 192 22.58 -7.51 -17.92
N CYS A 193 22.31 -7.67 -16.62
CA CYS A 193 21.06 -8.23 -16.15
C CYS A 193 19.90 -7.31 -16.54
N HIS A 194 18.77 -7.93 -16.90
CA HIS A 194 17.55 -7.17 -17.18
C HIS A 194 17.14 -6.35 -15.94
N PRO A 195 16.62 -5.10 -16.09
CA PRO A 195 16.31 -4.24 -14.94
C PRO A 195 15.36 -4.85 -13.90
N THR A 196 14.44 -5.71 -14.32
CA THR A 196 13.55 -6.46 -13.41
C THR A 196 14.30 -7.51 -12.58
N THR A 197 15.33 -8.14 -13.15
CA THR A 197 16.21 -9.08 -12.48
C THR A 197 17.11 -8.35 -11.48
N CYS A 198 17.67 -7.20 -11.87
CA CYS A 198 18.45 -6.35 -10.96
C CYS A 198 17.61 -5.91 -9.74
N MET A 199 16.36 -5.48 -9.98
CA MET A 199 15.43 -5.10 -8.91
C MET A 199 15.16 -6.25 -7.95
N LYS A 200 14.95 -7.47 -8.47
CA LYS A 200 14.74 -8.67 -7.65
C LYS A 200 15.95 -8.93 -6.72
N TYR A 201 17.16 -8.85 -7.25
CA TYR A 201 18.37 -9.11 -6.46
C TYR A 201 18.67 -8.02 -5.43
N ILE A 202 18.51 -6.75 -5.81
CA ILE A 202 18.65 -5.62 -4.87
C ILE A 202 17.60 -5.71 -3.76
N SER A 203 16.35 -6.06 -4.09
CA SER A 203 15.28 -6.21 -3.10
C SER A 203 15.52 -7.38 -2.14
N ASN A 204 16.09 -8.48 -2.63
CA ASN A 204 16.44 -9.62 -1.78
C ASN A 204 17.59 -9.27 -0.82
N ALA A 205 18.61 -8.56 -1.30
CA ALA A 205 19.72 -8.11 -0.47
C ALA A 205 19.26 -7.08 0.57
N ASP A 206 18.42 -6.12 0.19
CA ASP A 206 17.84 -5.14 1.10
C ASP A 206 16.98 -5.81 2.19
N ALA A 207 16.19 -6.83 1.85
CA ALA A 207 15.45 -7.60 2.85
C ALA A 207 16.37 -8.35 3.84
N PHE A 208 17.53 -8.82 3.38
CA PHE A 208 18.54 -9.44 4.25
C PHE A 208 19.16 -8.41 5.20
N PHE A 209 19.60 -7.24 4.70
CA PHE A 209 20.23 -6.21 5.53
C PHE A 209 19.26 -5.57 6.52
N ARG A 210 17.98 -5.41 6.17
CA ARG A 210 16.95 -4.99 7.15
C ARG A 210 16.71 -6.04 8.22
N TRP A 211 16.74 -7.33 7.88
CA TRP A 211 16.63 -8.39 8.88
C TRP A 211 17.85 -8.37 9.82
N ALA A 212 19.05 -8.16 9.27
CA ALA A 212 20.28 -8.04 10.06
C ALA A 212 20.27 -6.81 11.00
N GLU A 213 19.71 -5.68 10.56
CA GLU A 213 19.49 -4.48 11.37
C GLU A 213 18.55 -4.77 12.56
N VAL A 214 17.38 -5.38 12.30
CA VAL A 214 16.40 -5.73 13.36
C VAL A 214 16.94 -6.75 14.38
N HIS A 215 17.89 -7.61 13.98
CA HIS A 215 18.47 -8.63 14.86
C HIS A 215 19.82 -8.19 15.47
N GLY A 216 20.19 -6.92 15.36
CA GLY A 216 21.39 -6.36 15.99
C GLY A 216 22.72 -6.83 15.38
N HIS A 217 22.72 -7.38 14.17
CA HIS A 217 23.95 -7.77 13.47
C HIS A 217 24.66 -6.59 12.79
N ILE A 218 23.94 -5.48 12.60
CA ILE A 218 24.41 -4.26 11.96
C ILE A 218 23.81 -3.06 12.72
N PRO A 219 24.54 -1.95 12.92
CA PRO A 219 24.00 -0.75 13.55
C PRO A 219 22.75 -0.19 12.85
N GLU A 220 21.83 0.38 13.61
CA GLU A 220 20.62 0.99 13.05
C GLU A 220 20.95 2.08 12.02
N GLY A 221 20.22 2.08 10.91
CA GLY A 221 20.41 3.04 9.82
C GLY A 221 21.59 2.78 8.88
N THR A 222 22.44 1.77 9.14
CA THR A 222 23.62 1.46 8.29
C THR A 222 23.36 0.46 7.16
N ASN A 223 22.10 0.15 6.84
CA ASN A 223 21.76 -0.74 5.72
C ASN A 223 22.36 -0.25 4.37
N PRO A 224 23.31 -1.00 3.77
CA PRO A 224 24.03 -0.59 2.56
C PRO A 224 23.16 -0.60 1.30
N MET A 225 22.03 -1.31 1.32
CA MET A 225 21.10 -1.44 0.20
C MET A 225 19.95 -0.43 0.21
N LYS A 226 19.84 0.37 1.28
CA LYS A 226 18.77 1.36 1.47
C LYS A 226 18.81 2.42 0.37
N GLY A 227 17.73 2.50 -0.40
CA GLY A 227 17.57 3.48 -1.49
C GLY A 227 18.26 3.12 -2.80
N LEU A 228 18.89 1.94 -2.92
CA LEU A 228 19.51 1.49 -4.17
C LEU A 228 18.53 0.85 -5.18
N GLY A 229 17.27 0.66 -4.76
CA GLY A 229 16.20 0.11 -5.59
C GLY A 229 16.00 0.87 -6.92
N ILE A 230 15.72 0.14 -7.99
CA ILE A 230 15.40 0.72 -9.30
C ILE A 230 13.96 1.26 -9.25
N SER A 231 13.68 2.43 -9.83
CA SER A 231 12.34 3.02 -9.82
C SER A 231 11.30 2.10 -10.50
N LYS A 232 10.09 1.99 -9.92
CA LYS A 232 8.94 1.28 -10.51
C LYS A 232 8.62 1.75 -11.94
N ARG A 233 8.91 3.02 -12.25
CA ARG A 233 8.72 3.60 -13.60
C ARG A 233 9.77 3.08 -14.59
N GLN A 234 11.03 3.01 -14.16
CA GLN A 234 12.12 2.45 -14.96
C GLN A 234 11.94 0.95 -15.20
N SER A 235 11.46 0.20 -14.20
CA SER A 235 11.19 -1.23 -14.35
C SER A 235 10.02 -1.51 -15.32
N LYS A 236 8.94 -0.73 -15.27
CA LYS A 236 7.83 -0.84 -16.24
C LYS A 236 8.27 -0.51 -17.67
N LYS A 237 9.14 0.49 -17.85
CA LYS A 237 9.69 0.85 -19.17
C LYS A 237 10.61 -0.23 -19.73
N ALA A 238 11.39 -0.88 -18.86
CA ALA A 238 12.29 -1.96 -19.25
C ALA A 238 11.58 -3.32 -19.39
N ALA A 239 10.40 -3.52 -18.78
CA ALA A 239 9.69 -4.79 -18.84
C ALA A 239 9.44 -5.21 -20.30
N LEU A 240 9.95 -6.39 -20.66
CA LEU A 240 9.75 -6.99 -21.98
C LEU A 240 8.24 -7.13 -22.24
N LYS A 241 7.71 -6.30 -23.14
CA LYS A 241 6.32 -6.38 -23.60
C LYS A 241 6.18 -7.65 -24.43
N ARG A 242 5.74 -8.73 -23.80
CA ARG A 242 5.38 -9.96 -24.51
C ARG A 242 4.07 -9.70 -25.25
N ARG A 243 4.14 -9.66 -26.58
CA ARG A 243 2.93 -9.65 -27.41
C ARG A 243 2.35 -11.07 -27.47
N PRO A 244 1.03 -11.23 -27.52
CA PRO A 244 0.43 -12.51 -27.83
C PRO A 244 0.86 -12.94 -29.24
N PHE A 245 0.97 -14.26 -29.47
CA PHE A 245 1.18 -14.80 -30.81
C PHE A 245 -0.04 -14.50 -31.68
N SER A 246 0.18 -14.14 -32.94
CA SER A 246 -0.91 -14.01 -33.90
C SER A 246 -1.44 -15.38 -34.34
N THR A 247 -2.67 -15.43 -34.85
CA THR A 247 -3.27 -16.66 -35.39
C THR A 247 -2.39 -17.26 -36.49
N GLU A 248 -1.80 -16.41 -37.35
CA GLU A 248 -0.90 -16.83 -38.43
C GLU A 248 0.43 -17.39 -37.89
N GLU A 249 1.00 -16.79 -36.84
CA GLU A 249 2.21 -17.30 -36.17
C GLU A 249 1.94 -18.67 -35.52
N LEU A 250 0.79 -18.84 -34.89
CA LEU A 250 0.36 -20.12 -34.33
C LEU A 250 0.15 -21.16 -35.42
N LEU A 251 -0.49 -20.80 -36.54
CA LEU A 251 -0.65 -21.69 -37.69
C LEU A 251 0.69 -22.03 -38.36
N THR A 252 1.69 -21.15 -38.28
CA THR A 252 3.04 -21.46 -38.79
C THR A 252 3.77 -22.44 -37.87
N VAL A 253 3.66 -22.23 -36.55
CA VAL A 253 4.28 -23.08 -35.52
C VAL A 253 3.59 -24.46 -35.42
N PHE A 254 2.28 -24.53 -35.61
CA PHE A 254 1.48 -25.74 -35.40
C PHE A 254 0.86 -26.33 -36.67
N GLY A 255 0.74 -25.56 -37.74
CA GLY A 255 0.11 -25.97 -39.01
C GLY A 255 1.09 -26.49 -40.06
N SER A 256 2.40 -26.49 -39.79
CA SER A 256 3.42 -27.12 -40.66
C SER A 256 3.70 -28.59 -40.34
N THR A 257 2.86 -29.27 -39.57
CA THR A 257 2.93 -30.74 -39.37
C THR A 257 1.97 -31.48 -40.30
N GLY A 258 2.09 -31.19 -41.60
CA GLY A 258 1.75 -32.16 -42.63
C GLY A 258 2.85 -33.23 -42.76
N SER A 259 3.11 -34.00 -41.70
CA SER A 259 3.67 -35.37 -41.70
C SER A 259 4.12 -35.76 -40.29
N ALA A 260 3.74 -36.98 -39.87
CA ALA A 260 4.21 -37.71 -38.68
C ALA A 260 3.78 -37.21 -37.29
N LEU A 261 2.62 -37.69 -36.82
CA LEU A 261 2.58 -38.59 -35.66
C LEU A 261 1.18 -39.21 -35.53
N ILE A 262 1.06 -40.35 -36.21
CA ILE A 262 0.02 -41.35 -36.01
C ILE A 262 0.12 -41.85 -34.56
N LEU A 263 -0.95 -41.70 -33.79
CA LEU A 263 -1.28 -42.67 -32.74
C LEU A 263 -2.66 -43.23 -33.03
N ARG A 264 -2.65 -44.29 -33.85
CA ARG A 264 -3.70 -45.31 -33.89
C ARG A 264 -3.84 -45.88 -32.48
N THR A 265 -5.04 -45.90 -31.94
CA THR A 265 -5.40 -46.77 -30.82
C THR A 265 -6.37 -47.84 -31.32
N PRO A 266 -6.00 -49.13 -31.34
CA PRO A 266 -6.96 -50.21 -31.32
C PRO A 266 -7.12 -50.75 -29.88
N ASP A 267 -8.39 -50.92 -29.50
CA ASP A 267 -8.94 -51.91 -28.57
C ASP A 267 -8.58 -51.95 -27.06
N LEU A 268 -9.56 -51.48 -26.26
CA LEU A 268 -10.24 -52.17 -25.15
C LEU A 268 -9.47 -53.21 -24.29
N ARG A 269 -9.14 -52.85 -23.03
CA ARG A 269 -9.80 -53.34 -21.78
C ARG A 269 -9.19 -52.74 -20.48
N PRO A 270 -9.91 -52.74 -19.34
CA PRO A 270 -9.75 -51.77 -18.26
C PRO A 270 -8.77 -52.19 -17.14
N MET A 271 -7.88 -51.25 -16.76
CA MET A 271 -6.92 -51.38 -15.66
C MET A 271 -7.50 -50.99 -14.27
N TRP A 272 -8.62 -51.60 -13.83
CA TRP A 272 -9.00 -51.52 -12.41
C TRP A 272 -8.32 -52.61 -11.54
N ALA A 273 -7.47 -53.44 -12.14
CA ALA A 273 -6.71 -54.48 -11.45
C ALA A 273 -5.25 -54.08 -11.23
N ARG A 274 -4.96 -53.35 -10.14
CA ARG A 274 -3.78 -53.52 -9.26
C ARG A 274 -3.85 -52.51 -8.11
N ARG A 275 -4.12 -53.03 -6.91
CA ARG A 275 -4.00 -52.31 -5.63
C ARG A 275 -2.55 -51.90 -5.39
N GLY A 276 -2.34 -50.76 -4.74
CA GLY A 276 -1.09 -50.48 -4.02
C GLY A 276 -0.81 -49.01 -3.74
N VAL A 277 -1.07 -48.61 -2.49
CA VAL A 277 -0.37 -47.56 -1.73
C VAL A 277 -0.82 -46.10 -1.91
N MET A 278 -0.94 -45.44 -0.75
CA MET A 278 -1.59 -44.17 -0.43
C MET A 278 -1.00 -42.91 -1.10
N GLY A 279 -1.89 -41.92 -1.30
CA GLY A 279 -1.60 -40.50 -1.01
C GLY A 279 -0.95 -39.67 -2.12
N ALA A 280 -1.64 -39.41 -3.24
CA ALA A 280 -1.20 -38.37 -4.19
C ALA A 280 -2.37 -37.51 -4.71
N ARG A 281 -2.12 -36.18 -4.70
CA ARG A 281 -2.93 -35.07 -5.25
C ARG A 281 -3.76 -35.48 -6.48
N ARG A 282 -5.08 -35.25 -6.45
CA ARG A 282 -6.01 -35.50 -7.58
C ARG A 282 -5.49 -34.82 -8.87
N LYS A 283 -5.13 -35.61 -9.88
CA LYS A 283 -4.83 -35.13 -11.23
C LYS A 283 -6.11 -35.17 -12.06
N PHE A 284 -6.60 -34.00 -12.47
CA PHE A 284 -7.76 -33.87 -13.35
C PHE A 284 -7.44 -34.35 -14.78
N SER A 285 -8.42 -34.97 -15.45
CA SER A 285 -8.32 -35.48 -16.82
C SER A 285 -8.01 -34.35 -17.82
N ALA A 286 -7.40 -34.71 -18.95
CA ALA A 286 -7.09 -33.76 -20.01
C ALA A 286 -8.36 -33.09 -20.58
N GLU A 287 -9.47 -33.81 -20.61
CA GLU A 287 -10.79 -33.30 -21.02
C GLU A 287 -11.34 -32.27 -20.02
N TYR A 288 -11.26 -32.56 -18.72
CA TYR A 288 -11.65 -31.59 -17.68
C TYR A 288 -10.79 -30.32 -17.73
N LYS A 289 -9.50 -30.46 -18.05
CA LYS A 289 -8.60 -29.32 -18.25
C LYS A 289 -8.94 -28.55 -19.53
N ARG A 290 -9.36 -29.20 -20.62
CA ARG A 290 -9.79 -28.51 -21.85
C ARG A 290 -11.09 -27.71 -21.64
N GLU A 291 -12.09 -28.30 -20.99
CA GLU A 291 -13.36 -27.61 -20.69
C GLU A 291 -13.19 -26.47 -19.66
N ALA A 292 -12.32 -26.65 -18.66
CA ALA A 292 -12.05 -25.60 -17.68
C ALA A 292 -11.26 -24.42 -18.27
N VAL A 293 -10.46 -24.68 -19.32
CA VAL A 293 -9.71 -23.64 -20.03
C VAL A 293 -10.64 -22.80 -20.92
N THR A 294 -11.61 -23.39 -21.62
CA THR A 294 -12.55 -22.64 -22.48
C THR A 294 -13.46 -21.70 -21.70
N VAL A 295 -14.06 -22.13 -20.58
CA VAL A 295 -14.93 -21.25 -19.76
C VAL A 295 -14.13 -20.10 -19.13
N ARG A 296 -12.89 -20.37 -18.73
CA ARG A 296 -12.01 -19.36 -18.15
C ARG A 296 -11.52 -18.36 -19.20
N GLN A 297 -11.28 -18.82 -20.42
CA GLN A 297 -10.86 -17.98 -21.54
C GLN A 297 -11.98 -17.02 -21.97
N ILE A 298 -13.21 -17.53 -22.12
CA ILE A 298 -14.40 -16.72 -22.42
C ILE A 298 -14.69 -15.70 -21.29
N ALA A 299 -14.46 -16.07 -20.02
CA ALA A 299 -14.61 -15.16 -18.88
C ALA A 299 -13.64 -13.98 -18.95
N VAL A 300 -12.38 -14.26 -19.32
CA VAL A 300 -11.32 -13.27 -19.43
C VAL A 300 -11.57 -12.35 -20.64
N GLU A 301 -12.06 -12.89 -21.75
CA GLU A 301 -12.42 -12.13 -22.95
C GLU A 301 -13.61 -11.20 -22.74
N LEU A 302 -14.57 -11.58 -21.87
CA LEU A 302 -15.72 -10.75 -21.49
C LEU A 302 -15.45 -9.85 -20.26
N GLY A 303 -14.26 -9.91 -19.66
CA GLY A 303 -13.91 -9.12 -18.47
C GLY A 303 -14.61 -9.53 -17.17
N ILE A 304 -15.21 -10.73 -17.11
CA ILE A 304 -15.98 -11.22 -15.97
C ILE A 304 -15.16 -12.30 -15.23
N GLY A 305 -15.20 -12.32 -13.89
CA GLY A 305 -14.53 -13.37 -13.11
C GLY A 305 -15.01 -14.77 -13.49
N ALA A 306 -14.09 -15.71 -13.75
CA ALA A 306 -14.41 -17.07 -14.25
C ALA A 306 -15.41 -17.87 -13.39
N ASN A 307 -15.56 -17.52 -12.12
CA ASN A 307 -16.53 -18.13 -11.21
C ASN A 307 -17.99 -17.71 -11.51
N VAL A 308 -18.19 -16.55 -12.13
CA VAL A 308 -19.50 -16.01 -12.50
C VAL A 308 -20.07 -16.77 -13.69
N LEU A 309 -19.28 -17.03 -14.74
CA LEU A 309 -19.72 -17.88 -15.86
C LEU A 309 -20.00 -19.31 -15.41
N GLY A 310 -19.19 -19.85 -14.50
CA GLY A 310 -19.44 -21.17 -13.90
C GLY A 310 -20.71 -21.22 -13.04
N ARG A 311 -21.17 -20.09 -12.50
CA ARG A 311 -22.44 -19.95 -11.78
C ARG A 311 -23.61 -19.80 -12.75
N LEU A 312 -23.52 -18.88 -13.70
CA LEU A 312 -24.54 -18.66 -14.74
C LEU A 312 -24.79 -19.92 -15.57
N ARG A 313 -23.75 -20.69 -15.90
CA ARG A 313 -23.89 -22.00 -16.59
C ARG A 313 -24.62 -23.06 -15.75
N ARG A 314 -24.50 -23.00 -14.42
CA ARG A 314 -25.22 -23.91 -13.51
C ARG A 314 -26.68 -23.48 -13.32
N GLU A 315 -26.93 -22.17 -13.30
CA GLU A 315 -28.27 -21.59 -13.24
C GLU A 315 -29.03 -21.85 -14.55
N LEU A 316 -28.41 -21.66 -15.72
CA LEU A 316 -28.98 -21.98 -17.04
C LEU A 316 -29.37 -23.47 -17.20
N ARG A 317 -28.60 -24.38 -16.60
CA ARG A 317 -28.91 -25.83 -16.59
C ARG A 317 -30.04 -26.21 -15.63
N ARG A 318 -30.35 -25.35 -14.66
CA ARG A 318 -31.41 -25.57 -13.67
C ARG A 318 -32.73 -24.96 -14.15
N GLU A 319 -32.71 -23.69 -14.54
CA GLU A 319 -33.90 -22.94 -14.98
C GLU A 319 -33.50 -21.94 -16.08
N PRO A 320 -33.74 -22.26 -17.36
CA PRO A 320 -33.28 -21.43 -18.47
C PRO A 320 -34.04 -20.09 -18.62
N GLU A 321 -35.26 -19.97 -18.07
CA GLU A 321 -36.13 -18.80 -18.25
C GLU A 321 -35.86 -17.64 -17.25
N GLN A 322 -35.05 -17.84 -16.21
CA GLN A 322 -34.75 -16.82 -15.18
C GLN A 322 -33.36 -16.19 -15.29
N VAL A 323 -32.57 -16.53 -16.31
CA VAL A 323 -31.24 -15.95 -16.49
C VAL A 323 -31.40 -14.57 -17.16
N PHE A 324 -30.87 -13.51 -16.53
CA PHE A 324 -30.86 -12.09 -17.00
C PHE A 324 -32.06 -11.17 -16.65
N VAL A 325 -32.72 -11.32 -15.51
CA VAL A 325 -33.73 -10.34 -15.07
C VAL A 325 -33.06 -9.15 -14.33
N GLY A 326 -32.76 -8.07 -15.05
CA GLY A 326 -32.33 -6.79 -14.48
C GLY A 326 -33.45 -5.75 -14.49
N ASN A 327 -33.78 -5.16 -13.34
CA ASN A 327 -34.87 -4.16 -13.19
C ASN A 327 -34.39 -2.70 -13.28
N GLY A 328 -33.64 -2.32 -14.32
CA GLY A 328 -33.22 -0.93 -14.53
C GLY A 328 -34.11 -0.19 -15.53
N ARG A 329 -34.74 0.93 -15.14
CA ARG A 329 -35.32 1.91 -16.07
C ARG A 329 -34.36 3.10 -16.25
N SER A 330 -34.02 3.47 -17.48
CA SER A 330 -33.24 4.68 -17.78
C SER A 330 -34.02 5.96 -17.45
N ARG A 331 -33.40 6.87 -16.68
CA ARG A 331 -33.93 8.20 -16.29
C ARG A 331 -33.26 9.35 -17.08
N ASP A 332 -32.85 9.09 -18.32
CA ASP A 332 -32.02 10.03 -19.09
C ASP A 332 -32.77 11.28 -19.58
N GLY A 333 -34.11 11.23 -19.66
CA GLY A 333 -34.93 12.36 -20.12
C GLY A 333 -35.01 13.53 -19.12
N GLU A 334 -34.96 13.25 -17.82
CA GLU A 334 -35.14 14.25 -16.76
C GLU A 334 -33.86 15.04 -16.45
N LEU A 335 -32.69 14.52 -16.82
CA LEU A 335 -31.37 15.09 -16.50
C LEU A 335 -30.81 15.99 -17.62
N SER A 336 -31.39 15.92 -18.81
CA SER A 336 -30.96 16.71 -19.98
C SER A 336 -31.06 18.24 -19.78
N PRO A 337 -32.06 18.80 -19.07
CA PRO A 337 -32.18 20.25 -18.85
C PRO A 337 -31.26 20.83 -17.78
N LEU A 338 -30.64 19.99 -16.93
CA LEU A 338 -29.90 20.42 -15.73
C LEU A 338 -28.37 20.49 -15.93
N ARG A 339 -27.86 20.12 -17.12
CA ARG A 339 -26.42 20.17 -17.40
C ARG A 339 -25.99 21.57 -17.85
N ARG A 340 -24.94 22.10 -17.21
CA ARG A 340 -24.33 23.37 -17.61
C ARG A 340 -23.49 23.17 -18.89
N PRO A 341 -23.30 24.22 -19.73
CA PRO A 341 -22.69 24.06 -21.05
C PRO A 341 -21.21 23.64 -21.05
N VAL A 342 -20.49 23.79 -19.94
CA VAL A 342 -19.09 23.38 -19.80
C VAL A 342 -18.82 22.90 -18.37
N GLU A 343 -18.37 21.66 -18.19
CA GLU A 343 -17.83 21.15 -16.94
C GLU A 343 -16.33 20.86 -17.09
N SER A 344 -15.50 21.53 -16.31
CA SER A 344 -14.06 21.30 -16.27
C SER A 344 -13.73 20.14 -15.32
N ALA A 345 -13.82 18.90 -15.83
CA ALA A 345 -13.26 17.73 -15.16
C ALA A 345 -12.54 16.82 -16.18
N GLN A 346 -11.37 16.30 -15.80
CA GLN A 346 -10.45 15.54 -16.66
C GLN A 346 -11.08 14.30 -17.35
N PHE A 347 -12.23 13.82 -16.87
CA PHE A 347 -12.93 12.63 -17.36
C PHE A 347 -14.24 12.94 -18.12
N THR A 348 -14.61 14.22 -18.22
CA THR A 348 -15.78 14.70 -18.99
C THR A 348 -15.37 15.39 -20.29
N SER A 349 -14.06 15.49 -20.58
CA SER A 349 -13.56 16.14 -21.81
C SER A 349 -13.98 15.39 -23.07
N ALA A 350 -14.24 16.16 -24.13
CA ALA A 350 -14.67 15.62 -25.42
C ALA A 350 -13.65 14.64 -26.02
N GLU A 351 -12.35 14.93 -25.86
CA GLU A 351 -11.26 14.06 -26.32
C GLU A 351 -11.24 12.71 -25.60
N TYR A 352 -11.51 12.69 -24.29
CA TYR A 352 -11.55 11.46 -23.50
C TYR A 352 -12.79 10.61 -23.83
N GLN A 353 -13.93 11.25 -24.05
CA GLN A 353 -15.15 10.55 -24.49
C GLN A 353 -14.98 9.96 -25.90
N HIS A 354 -14.33 10.69 -26.81
CA HIS A 354 -14.00 10.16 -28.15
C HIS A 354 -13.05 8.97 -28.07
N PHE A 355 -12.03 9.04 -27.21
CA PHE A 355 -11.10 7.94 -26.98
C PHE A 355 -11.83 6.69 -26.47
N LEU A 356 -12.74 6.83 -25.50
CA LEU A 356 -13.50 5.70 -24.97
C LEU A 356 -14.48 5.12 -26.01
N ALA A 357 -15.15 5.96 -26.80
CA ALA A 357 -16.04 5.54 -27.87
C ALA A 357 -15.28 4.77 -28.97
N ALA A 358 -14.09 5.24 -29.36
CA ALA A 358 -13.22 4.56 -30.32
C ALA A 358 -12.74 3.18 -29.85
N HIS A 359 -12.80 2.92 -28.54
CA HIS A 359 -12.44 1.65 -27.92
C HIS A 359 -13.65 0.83 -27.45
N HIS A 360 -14.88 1.21 -27.82
CA HIS A 360 -16.13 0.54 -27.43
C HIS A 360 -16.32 0.43 -25.90
N ILE A 361 -15.82 1.42 -25.14
CA ILE A 361 -15.94 1.46 -23.69
C ILE A 361 -17.02 2.48 -23.31
N THR A 362 -18.11 2.02 -22.70
CA THR A 362 -19.14 2.90 -22.14
C THR A 362 -18.72 3.40 -20.76
N CYS A 363 -18.52 4.70 -20.61
CA CYS A 363 -18.19 5.31 -19.32
C CYS A 363 -19.40 5.23 -18.38
N SER A 364 -19.23 4.63 -17.19
CA SER A 364 -20.25 4.67 -16.14
C SER A 364 -20.21 6.03 -15.45
N MET A 365 -21.26 6.83 -15.65
CA MET A 365 -21.43 8.15 -15.03
C MET A 365 -22.42 8.13 -13.85
N SER A 366 -22.54 7.01 -13.14
CA SER A 366 -23.17 7.06 -11.81
C SER A 366 -22.20 7.76 -10.84
N ALA A 367 -22.70 8.71 -10.04
CA ALA A 367 -21.88 9.55 -9.17
C ALA A 367 -20.93 8.72 -8.29
N VAL A 368 -19.63 8.93 -8.45
CA VAL A 368 -18.62 8.40 -7.51
C VAL A 368 -18.85 9.09 -6.16
N GLY A 369 -19.15 8.31 -5.12
CA GLY A 369 -19.30 8.84 -3.76
C GLY A 369 -20.67 9.45 -3.44
N SER A 370 -21.76 8.82 -3.87
CA SER A 370 -23.07 9.07 -3.23
C SER A 370 -22.91 8.85 -1.72
N CYS A 371 -23.02 9.92 -0.93
CA CYS A 371 -22.94 9.84 0.53
C CYS A 371 -24.00 8.89 1.09
N ALA A 372 -25.13 8.72 0.40
CA ALA A 372 -26.18 7.79 0.79
C ALA A 372 -25.74 6.32 0.66
N ASP A 373 -25.05 5.95 -0.43
CA ASP A 373 -24.58 4.57 -0.63
C ASP A 373 -23.45 4.23 0.33
N ASN A 374 -22.55 5.19 0.59
CA ASN A 374 -21.47 5.01 1.55
C ASN A 374 -21.99 4.95 2.99
N ALA A 375 -22.94 5.82 3.36
CA ALA A 375 -23.55 5.81 4.70
C ALA A 375 -24.29 4.50 5.02
N ALA A 376 -24.96 3.89 4.04
CA ALA A 376 -25.61 2.59 4.21
C ALA A 376 -24.58 1.48 4.49
N ALA A 377 -23.46 1.47 3.76
CA ALA A 377 -22.39 0.51 3.95
C ALA A 377 -21.66 0.71 5.30
N GLU A 378 -21.35 1.95 5.65
CA GLU A 378 -20.69 2.31 6.92
C GLU A 378 -21.58 1.99 8.13
N GLY A 379 -22.88 2.25 8.04
CA GLY A 379 -23.84 1.90 9.09
C GLY A 379 -23.91 0.39 9.35
N PHE A 380 -23.95 -0.43 8.30
CA PHE A 380 -23.92 -1.89 8.43
C PHE A 380 -22.62 -2.38 9.07
N VAL A 381 -21.47 -1.94 8.56
CA VAL A 381 -20.15 -2.37 9.06
C VAL A 381 -19.92 -1.92 10.50
N GLY A 382 -20.38 -0.73 10.87
CA GLY A 382 -20.29 -0.21 12.23
C GLY A 382 -21.13 -1.00 13.25
N VAL A 383 -22.32 -1.46 12.88
CA VAL A 383 -23.17 -2.32 13.72
C VAL A 383 -22.58 -3.73 13.83
N LEU A 384 -22.19 -4.33 12.70
CA LEU A 384 -21.58 -5.67 12.68
C LEU A 384 -20.35 -5.75 13.57
N LYS A 385 -19.47 -4.73 13.50
CA LYS A 385 -18.28 -4.67 14.34
C LYS A 385 -18.64 -4.53 15.83
N ARG A 386 -19.48 -3.56 16.18
CA ARG A 386 -19.83 -3.27 17.60
C ARG A 386 -20.60 -4.40 18.27
N GLU A 387 -21.59 -4.96 17.60
CA GLU A 387 -22.54 -5.89 18.23
C GLU A 387 -22.12 -7.36 18.07
N ARG A 388 -21.40 -7.73 17.00
CA ARG A 388 -21.08 -9.14 16.71
C ARG A 388 -19.60 -9.47 16.80
N VAL A 389 -18.70 -8.57 16.41
CA VAL A 389 -17.26 -8.89 16.30
C VAL A 389 -16.43 -8.43 17.50
N ASN A 390 -16.70 -7.26 18.09
CA ASN A 390 -15.78 -6.59 19.03
C ASN A 390 -15.55 -7.31 20.37
N ARG A 391 -16.37 -8.31 20.71
CA ARG A 391 -16.26 -9.07 21.97
C ARG A 391 -16.25 -10.59 21.78
N ARG A 392 -16.01 -11.05 20.54
CA ARG A 392 -16.06 -12.48 20.19
C ARG A 392 -14.71 -12.94 19.64
N GLN A 393 -14.15 -13.98 20.25
CA GLN A 393 -12.92 -14.61 19.78
C GLN A 393 -13.27 -15.84 18.93
N TYR A 394 -12.85 -15.84 17.68
CA TYR A 394 -13.04 -16.98 16.77
C TYR A 394 -11.80 -17.86 16.76
N ARG A 395 -11.97 -19.17 16.93
CA ARG A 395 -10.85 -20.13 16.89
C ARG A 395 -10.45 -20.45 15.46
N THR A 396 -11.37 -20.33 14.50
CA THR A 396 -11.10 -20.57 13.08
C THR A 396 -11.79 -19.57 12.15
N ARG A 397 -11.25 -19.38 10.95
CA ARG A 397 -11.87 -18.51 9.93
C ARG A 397 -13.23 -19.02 9.44
N ALA A 398 -13.45 -20.33 9.48
CA ALA A 398 -14.73 -20.94 9.11
C ALA A 398 -15.83 -20.56 10.10
N GLU A 399 -15.50 -20.53 11.39
CA GLU A 399 -16.38 -20.10 12.48
C GLU A 399 -16.78 -18.62 12.33
N ALA A 400 -15.81 -17.73 12.10
CA ALA A 400 -16.09 -16.32 11.84
C ALA A 400 -16.99 -16.12 10.61
N ARG A 401 -16.76 -16.89 9.54
CA ARG A 401 -17.57 -16.82 8.32
C ARG A 401 -19.01 -17.29 8.56
N ALA A 402 -19.18 -18.36 9.32
CA ALA A 402 -20.51 -18.87 9.67
C ALA A 402 -21.28 -17.89 10.54
N ASP A 403 -20.62 -17.27 11.53
CA ASP A 403 -21.25 -16.32 12.45
C ASP A 403 -21.67 -15.01 11.75
N ILE A 404 -20.80 -14.46 10.89
CA ILE A 404 -21.12 -13.27 10.09
C ILE A 404 -22.24 -13.57 9.10
N PHE A 405 -22.23 -14.76 8.48
CA PHE A 405 -23.31 -15.17 7.59
C PHE A 405 -24.65 -15.31 8.32
N ASP A 406 -24.63 -15.88 9.53
CA ASP A 406 -25.81 -16.02 10.37
C ASP A 406 -26.39 -14.66 10.78
N ASP A 407 -25.55 -13.70 11.15
CA ASP A 407 -25.98 -12.33 11.44
C ASP A 407 -26.63 -11.64 10.23
N ILE A 408 -26.02 -11.77 9.04
CA ILE A 408 -26.54 -11.18 7.81
C ILE A 408 -27.90 -11.78 7.45
N GLU A 409 -28.03 -13.10 7.45
CA GLU A 409 -29.24 -13.77 6.95
C GLU A 409 -30.37 -13.84 7.98
N ARG A 410 -30.06 -14.02 9.27
CA ARG A 410 -31.10 -14.19 10.30
C ARG A 410 -31.50 -12.90 10.98
N TRP A 411 -30.63 -11.89 10.99
CA TRP A 411 -30.89 -10.65 11.71
C TRP A 411 -30.95 -9.43 10.79
N HIS A 412 -29.91 -9.16 10.01
CA HIS A 412 -29.84 -7.96 9.18
C HIS A 412 -30.87 -7.96 8.04
N ASN A 413 -30.84 -8.97 7.17
CA ASN A 413 -31.73 -9.06 5.99
C ASN A 413 -33.22 -9.05 6.38
N PRO A 414 -33.69 -9.82 7.39
CA PRO A 414 -35.07 -9.79 7.81
C PRO A 414 -35.49 -8.44 8.40
N ARG A 415 -34.60 -7.78 9.16
CA ARG A 415 -34.86 -6.44 9.71
C ARG A 415 -34.98 -5.38 8.62
N GLN A 416 -34.14 -5.42 7.58
CA GLN A 416 -34.25 -4.51 6.43
C GLN A 416 -35.53 -4.76 5.63
N ARG A 417 -35.87 -6.03 5.36
CA ARG A 417 -37.13 -6.39 4.67
C ARG A 417 -38.39 -5.89 5.38
N ARG A 418 -38.36 -5.78 6.72
CA ARG A 418 -39.47 -5.19 7.50
C ARG A 418 -39.50 -3.66 7.44
N ARG A 419 -38.36 -2.99 7.26
CA ARG A 419 -38.25 -1.52 7.21
C ARG A 419 -38.56 -0.94 5.83
N LEU A 420 -38.21 -1.66 4.76
CA LEU A 420 -38.40 -1.20 3.38
C LEU A 420 -39.86 -0.80 3.05
N PRO A 421 -40.91 -1.56 3.44
CA PRO A 421 -42.30 -1.16 3.18
C PRO A 421 -42.69 0.12 3.94
N VAL A 422 -42.24 0.25 5.18
CA VAL A 422 -42.53 1.41 6.05
C VAL A 422 -41.87 2.68 5.50
N GLN A 423 -40.64 2.57 4.97
CA GLN A 423 -39.96 3.67 4.31
C GLN A 423 -40.64 4.08 3.00
N GLN A 424 -41.06 3.10 2.19
CA GLN A 424 -41.81 3.35 0.95
C GLN A 424 -43.18 4.00 1.20
N GLU A 425 -43.87 3.64 2.30
CA GLU A 425 -45.09 4.32 2.71
C GLU A 425 -44.84 5.75 3.19
N GLY A 426 -43.78 5.98 3.97
CA GLY A 426 -43.36 7.32 4.40
C GLY A 426 -43.00 8.24 3.22
N GLU A 427 -42.26 7.72 2.23
CA GLU A 427 -41.93 8.45 1.00
C GLU A 427 -43.16 8.74 0.14
N LYS A 428 -44.12 7.81 0.06
CA LYS A 428 -45.41 8.02 -0.60
C LYS A 428 -46.27 9.09 0.09
N LEU A 429 -46.15 9.24 1.40
CA LEU A 429 -46.84 10.30 2.15
C LEU A 429 -46.18 11.67 1.96
N LEU A 430 -44.84 11.71 1.85
CA LEU A 430 -44.05 12.92 1.59
C LEU A 430 -44.21 13.46 0.15
N THR A 431 -44.61 12.61 -0.80
CA THR A 431 -44.79 12.96 -2.21
C THR A 431 -46.24 13.23 -2.62
N GLN A 432 -47.19 13.14 -1.68
CA GLN A 432 -48.57 13.58 -1.94
C GLN A 432 -48.69 15.10 -1.77
N PRO A 433 -49.25 15.82 -2.75
CA PRO A 433 -49.46 17.26 -2.62
C PRO A 433 -50.45 17.56 -1.49
N SER A 434 -50.06 18.43 -0.57
CA SER A 434 -50.79 18.75 0.67
C SER A 434 -52.10 19.51 0.44
N VAL A 435 -52.40 19.91 -0.79
CA VAL A 435 -53.61 20.66 -1.16
C VAL A 435 -54.10 20.16 -2.53
N LYS A 436 -55.37 19.75 -2.61
CA LYS A 436 -56.08 19.58 -3.87
C LYS A 436 -56.76 20.91 -4.20
N THR A 437 -56.22 21.66 -5.16
CA THR A 437 -56.93 22.80 -5.76
C THR A 437 -58.05 22.26 -6.63
N GLY A 438 -59.29 22.61 -6.29
CA GLY A 438 -60.51 22.27 -7.02
C GLY A 438 -60.85 23.27 -8.11
#